data_AF-A0A5N4C4J6-F1
#
_entry.id   AF-A0A5N4C4J6-F1
#
_cell.length_a   1.000
_cell.length_b   1.000
_cell.length_c   1.000
_cell.angle_alpha   90.00
_cell.angle_beta   90.00
_cell.angle_gamma   90.00
#
_symmetry.space_group_name_H-M   'P 1'
#
loop_
_entity.id
_entity.type
_entity.pdbx_description
1 polymer ?
#
loop_
_entity_poly.entity_id
_entity_poly.type
_entity_poly.pdbx_seq_one_letter_code
_entity_poly.pdbx_strand_id
1 'polypeptide(L)'
;MLTINFAGFSWAKISASAADRPRGSDPINPEKLLVIAVATAETEGYRPFLRSAEFFNYTVRTLGLGQEWRGGDVARTVGGGQKVRWLKKEMEKYADREDKVIMFVDSYDVILAGSPSELLKKLVRSGSSLLFSTEGFCSPEWELAEQDPEVGTGKRFLHSGVCVGFAPNIHQIVRPWNYKDAND
;
A
#
# COMPACT_ATOMS: atom_id res chain seq x y z
N MET A 1 -18.61 -2.80 3.96
CA MET A 1 -17.96 -2.94 5.29
C MET A 1 -16.95 -4.07 5.18
N LEU A 2 -15.72 -3.76 4.77
CA LEU A 2 -14.65 -4.75 4.68
C LEU A 2 -14.17 -5.07 6.10
N THR A 3 -14.65 -6.19 6.63
CA THR A 3 -14.06 -6.78 7.83
C THR A 3 -12.80 -7.52 7.38
N ILE A 4 -11.62 -6.98 7.72
CA ILE A 4 -10.35 -7.62 7.41
C ILE A 4 -10.13 -8.80 8.36
N ASN A 5 -10.68 -9.96 8.00
CA ASN A 5 -10.30 -11.24 8.58
C ASN A 5 -9.12 -11.80 7.78
N PHE A 6 -7.96 -11.88 8.44
CA PHE A 6 -6.69 -12.33 7.86
C PHE A 6 -6.58 -13.86 7.73
N ALA A 7 -7.47 -14.46 6.94
CA ALA A 7 -7.31 -15.82 6.44
C ALA A 7 -7.73 -15.84 4.95
N GLY A 8 -6.78 -15.67 4.03
CA GLY A 8 -7.03 -15.94 2.60
C GLY A 8 -6.49 -14.97 1.54
N PHE A 9 -5.58 -14.05 1.85
CA PHE A 9 -4.98 -13.19 0.81
C PHE A 9 -3.69 -13.77 0.22
N SER A 10 -3.67 -13.84 -1.11
CA SER A 10 -2.49 -14.08 -1.96
C SER A 10 -1.77 -12.76 -2.21
N TRP A 11 -0.48 -12.78 -2.54
CA TRP A 11 0.31 -11.57 -2.77
C TRP A 11 0.95 -11.63 -4.16
N ALA A 12 0.84 -10.54 -4.93
CA ALA A 12 1.61 -10.38 -6.16
C ALA A 12 3.02 -9.87 -5.81
N LYS A 13 4.06 -10.61 -6.23
CA LYS A 13 5.46 -10.20 -6.08
C LYS A 13 5.87 -9.35 -7.27
N ILE A 14 6.31 -8.12 -7.03
CA ILE A 14 7.04 -7.33 -8.02
C ILE A 14 8.50 -7.28 -7.60
N SER A 15 9.37 -7.92 -8.38
CA SER A 15 10.82 -7.84 -8.19
C SER A 15 11.33 -6.52 -8.77
N ALA A 16 11.42 -5.51 -7.92
CA ALA A 16 12.27 -4.34 -8.18
C ALA A 16 13.55 -4.55 -7.37
N SER A 17 14.68 -4.65 -8.07
CA SER A 17 16.03 -4.89 -7.52
C SER A 17 16.32 -4.09 -6.25
N ALA A 18 16.20 -4.73 -5.10
CA ALA A 18 16.95 -4.50 -3.87
C ALA A 18 16.92 -5.85 -3.12
N ALA A 19 18.09 -6.32 -2.70
CA ALA A 19 18.35 -7.68 -2.21
C ALA A 19 17.17 -8.31 -1.46
N ASP A 20 16.62 -9.39 -2.01
CA ASP A 20 15.64 -10.22 -1.31
C ASP A 20 16.27 -10.66 0.02
N ARG A 21 15.62 -10.28 1.12
CA ARG A 21 16.11 -10.64 2.46
C ARG A 21 15.93 -12.15 2.64
N PRO A 22 16.96 -12.89 3.11
CA PRO A 22 16.83 -14.31 3.37
C PRO A 22 15.65 -14.60 4.29
N ARG A 23 14.89 -15.66 3.99
CA ARG A 23 13.86 -16.17 4.90
C ARG A 23 14.51 -16.50 6.25
N GLY A 24 14.14 -15.78 7.30
CA GLY A 24 14.68 -15.96 8.65
C GLY A 24 15.55 -14.81 9.19
N SER A 25 15.63 -13.65 8.52
CA SER A 25 16.30 -12.46 9.05
C SER A 25 15.68 -11.97 10.37
N ASP A 26 16.48 -11.28 11.20
CA ASP A 26 16.04 -10.70 12.47
C ASP A 26 14.74 -9.89 12.35
N PRO A 27 13.88 -9.90 13.40
CA PRO A 27 12.66 -9.11 13.45
C PRO A 27 12.94 -7.63 13.16
N ILE A 28 12.16 -7.03 12.26
CA ILE A 28 12.22 -5.59 12.01
C ILE A 28 11.62 -4.86 13.22
N ASN A 29 12.32 -3.85 13.73
CA ASN A 29 11.80 -2.99 14.81
C ASN A 29 10.53 -2.25 14.30
N PRO A 30 9.37 -2.39 14.98
CA PRO A 30 8.14 -1.68 14.65
C PRO A 30 8.27 -0.15 14.51
N GLU A 31 9.22 0.48 15.21
CA GLU A 31 9.48 1.93 15.09
C GLU A 31 9.98 2.34 13.69
N LYS A 32 10.45 1.38 12.89
CA LYS A 32 10.88 1.61 11.51
C LYS A 32 9.72 1.55 10.51
N LEU A 33 8.51 1.20 10.96
CA LEU A 33 7.32 1.18 10.13
C LEU A 33 6.62 2.54 10.16
N LEU A 34 6.27 3.06 8.97
CA LEU A 34 5.40 4.20 8.81
C LEU A 34 4.21 3.83 7.92
N VAL A 35 3.00 4.11 8.39
CA VAL A 35 1.79 4.03 7.56
C VAL A 35 1.60 5.38 6.87
N ILE A 36 1.53 5.37 5.55
CA ILE A 36 1.18 6.55 4.75
C ILE A 36 -0.24 6.35 4.21
N ALA A 37 -1.11 7.30 4.51
CA ALA A 37 -2.49 7.27 4.07
C ALA A 37 -2.82 8.55 3.31
N VAL A 38 -3.78 8.50 2.39
CA VAL A 38 -4.31 9.69 1.72
C VAL A 38 -5.71 9.99 2.23
N ALA A 39 -5.94 11.23 2.66
CA ALA A 39 -7.25 11.76 2.99
C ALA A 39 -7.25 13.26 2.71
N THR A 40 -8.28 13.74 2.00
CA THR A 40 -8.49 15.17 1.74
C THR A 40 -9.30 15.85 2.83
N ALA A 41 -10.13 15.09 3.54
CA ALA A 41 -10.96 15.57 4.65
C ALA A 41 -11.11 14.50 5.75
N GLU A 42 -11.46 14.95 6.96
CA GLU A 42 -11.75 14.06 8.09
C GLU A 42 -13.19 13.51 8.03
N THR A 43 -13.40 12.60 7.08
CA THR A 43 -14.71 11.97 6.84
C THR A 43 -15.05 10.93 7.91
N GLU A 44 -16.32 10.49 7.94
CA GLU A 44 -16.74 9.37 8.78
C GLU A 44 -16.06 8.05 8.43
N GLY A 45 -15.55 7.90 7.21
CA GLY A 45 -14.74 6.75 6.78
C GLY A 45 -13.29 6.81 7.26
N TYR A 46 -12.72 8.03 7.32
CA TYR A 46 -11.34 8.24 7.79
C TYR A 46 -11.17 8.06 9.31
N ARG A 47 -12.20 8.41 10.11
CA ARG A 47 -12.12 8.29 11.57
C ARG A 47 -11.94 6.85 12.07
N PRO A 48 -12.69 5.84 11.59
CA PRO A 48 -12.44 4.43 11.90
C PRO A 48 -11.02 3.98 11.59
N PHE A 49 -10.47 4.40 10.44
CA PHE A 49 -9.08 4.12 10.08
C PHE A 49 -8.11 4.64 11.15
N LEU A 50 -8.18 5.93 11.50
CA LEU A 50 -7.31 6.52 12.51
C LEU A 50 -7.45 5.84 13.89
N ARG A 51 -8.68 5.58 14.33
CA ARG A 51 -8.92 4.88 15.61
C ARG A 51 -8.32 3.49 15.63
N SER A 52 -8.44 2.74 14.54
CA SER A 52 -7.85 1.41 14.43
C SER A 52 -6.31 1.46 14.41
N ALA A 53 -5.73 2.48 13.79
CA ALA A 53 -4.29 2.70 13.79
C ALA A 53 -3.75 3.05 15.18
N GLU A 54 -4.44 3.95 15.90
CA GLU A 54 -4.11 4.31 17.27
C GLU A 54 -4.20 3.10 18.21
N PHE A 55 -5.25 2.28 18.09
CA PHE A 55 -5.43 1.07 18.90
C PHE A 55 -4.22 0.11 18.82
N PHE A 56 -3.62 -0.02 17.65
CA PHE A 56 -2.44 -0.88 17.43
C PHE A 56 -1.09 -0.15 17.54
N ASN A 57 -1.09 1.13 17.93
CA ASN A 57 0.09 1.99 18.02
C ASN A 57 0.85 2.15 16.68
N TYR A 58 0.13 2.30 15.57
CA TYR A 58 0.75 2.69 14.30
C TYR A 58 1.09 4.18 14.27
N THR A 59 2.26 4.51 13.74
CA THR A 59 2.56 5.88 13.32
C THR A 59 1.96 6.11 11.94
N VAL A 60 1.03 7.06 11.82
CA VAL A 60 0.34 7.39 10.57
C VAL A 60 0.76 8.77 10.07
N ARG A 61 1.11 8.85 8.79
CA ARG A 61 1.32 10.09 8.04
C ARG A 61 0.20 10.23 7.02
N THR A 62 -0.67 11.22 7.21
CA THR A 62 -1.74 11.50 6.25
C THR A 62 -1.33 12.59 5.26
N LEU A 63 -1.55 12.31 3.99
CA LEU A 63 -1.28 13.20 2.87
C LEU A 63 -2.59 13.76 2.33
N GLY A 64 -2.56 15.03 1.92
CA GLY A 64 -3.68 15.66 1.21
C GLY A 64 -4.72 16.36 2.11
N LEU A 65 -4.63 16.30 3.44
CA LEU A 65 -5.61 16.94 4.33
C LEU A 65 -5.73 18.44 4.02
N GLY A 66 -6.98 18.89 3.85
CA GLY A 66 -7.31 20.27 3.48
C GLY A 66 -7.03 20.63 2.01
N GLN A 67 -6.54 19.70 1.20
CA GLN A 67 -6.37 19.89 -0.25
C GLN A 67 -7.60 19.41 -1.01
N GLU A 68 -7.91 20.10 -2.11
CA GLU A 68 -8.95 19.70 -3.04
C GLU A 68 -8.62 18.35 -3.70
N TRP A 69 -9.63 17.48 -3.79
CA TRP A 69 -9.52 16.24 -4.54
C TRP A 69 -9.68 16.50 -6.04
N ARG A 70 -8.66 16.11 -6.81
CA ARG A 70 -8.56 16.22 -8.27
C ARG A 70 -8.35 14.86 -8.94
N GLY A 71 -8.47 13.77 -8.17
CA GLY A 71 -8.25 12.42 -8.66
C GLY A 71 -9.40 11.79 -9.44
N GLY A 72 -10.44 12.55 -9.77
CA GLY A 72 -11.62 12.04 -10.49
C GLY A 72 -12.64 11.34 -9.57
N ASP A 73 -13.70 10.79 -10.14
CA ASP A 73 -14.74 10.07 -9.39
C ASP A 73 -14.35 8.59 -9.24
N VAL A 74 -13.41 8.31 -8.34
CA VAL A 74 -12.88 6.95 -8.09
C VAL A 74 -13.93 5.93 -7.64
N ALA A 75 -15.12 6.39 -7.21
CA ALA A 75 -16.23 5.49 -6.89
C ALA A 75 -16.94 4.97 -8.15
N ARG A 76 -16.74 5.60 -9.31
CA ARG A 76 -17.49 5.33 -10.55
C ARG A 76 -16.59 5.07 -11.76
N THR A 77 -15.39 5.62 -11.79
CA THR A 77 -14.46 5.54 -12.92
C THR A 77 -13.02 5.35 -12.44
N VAL A 78 -12.11 5.05 -13.38
CA VAL A 78 -10.66 5.10 -13.13
C VAL A 78 -10.22 6.47 -12.64
N GLY A 79 -9.16 6.49 -11.83
CA GLY A 79 -8.54 7.70 -11.31
C GLY A 79 -7.79 7.45 -10.01
N GLY A 80 -7.43 8.53 -9.32
CA GLY A 80 -6.72 8.45 -8.04
C GLY A 80 -5.21 8.65 -8.13
N GLY A 81 -4.67 8.95 -9.30
CA GLY A 81 -3.27 9.31 -9.52
C GLY A 81 -2.76 10.49 -8.69
N GLN A 82 -3.67 11.34 -8.20
CA GLN A 82 -3.35 12.35 -7.18
C GLN A 82 -2.68 11.73 -5.93
N LYS A 83 -3.13 10.52 -5.54
CA LYS A 83 -2.53 9.73 -4.44
C LYS A 83 -1.08 9.39 -4.77
N VAL A 84 -0.82 8.91 -5.98
CA VAL A 84 0.52 8.54 -6.43
C VAL A 84 1.44 9.76 -6.50
N ARG A 85 0.94 10.92 -6.98
CA ARG A 85 1.70 12.17 -6.98
C ARG A 85 2.08 12.62 -5.55
N TRP A 86 1.15 12.57 -4.60
CA TRP A 86 1.45 12.91 -3.21
C TRP A 86 2.42 11.92 -2.58
N LEU A 87 2.22 10.61 -2.83
CA LEU A 87 3.11 9.57 -2.34
C LEU A 87 4.52 9.74 -2.92
N LYS A 88 4.67 10.00 -4.22
CA LYS A 88 5.95 10.29 -4.88
C LYS A 88 6.72 11.38 -4.15
N LYS A 89 6.08 12.53 -3.90
CA LYS A 89 6.69 13.66 -3.19
C LYS A 89 7.08 13.31 -1.76
N GLU A 90 6.26 12.54 -1.04
CA GLU A 90 6.58 12.14 0.32
C GLU A 90 7.75 11.14 0.37
N MET A 91 7.81 10.23 -0.60
CA MET A 91 8.83 9.19 -0.69
C MET A 91 10.24 9.71 -0.98
N GLU A 92 10.39 10.93 -1.52
CA GLU A 92 11.71 11.59 -1.69
C GLU A 92 12.47 11.68 -0.35
N LYS A 93 11.77 11.85 0.78
CA LYS A 93 12.39 11.91 2.12
C LYS A 93 12.99 10.58 2.58
N TYR A 94 12.61 9.48 1.94
CA TYR A 94 12.92 8.12 2.37
C TYR A 94 13.62 7.30 1.28
N ALA A 95 14.05 7.94 0.20
CA ALA A 95 14.67 7.29 -0.96
C ALA A 95 15.87 6.41 -0.57
N ASP A 96 16.71 6.89 0.35
CA ASP A 96 17.93 6.19 0.80
C ASP A 96 17.76 5.49 2.16
N ARG A 97 16.53 5.32 2.63
CA ARG A 97 16.23 4.74 3.96
C ARG A 97 15.98 3.23 3.85
N GLU A 98 17.04 2.47 3.63
CA GLU A 98 16.98 1.00 3.46
C GLU A 98 16.34 0.24 4.63
N ASP A 99 16.42 0.81 5.84
CA ASP A 99 15.91 0.18 7.05
C ASP A 99 14.44 0.50 7.33
N LYS A 100 13.83 1.41 6.55
CA LYS A 100 12.49 1.91 6.77
C LYS A 100 11.48 1.13 5.95
N VAL A 101 10.40 0.69 6.61
CA VAL A 101 9.26 0.04 5.95
C VAL A 101 8.13 1.05 5.85
N ILE A 102 7.55 1.16 4.66
CA ILE A 102 6.38 1.99 4.39
C ILE A 102 5.21 1.06 4.07
N MET A 103 4.06 1.32 4.70
CA MET A 103 2.78 0.76 4.30
C MET A 103 1.91 1.89 3.75
N PHE A 104 1.61 1.86 2.45
CA PHE A 104 0.63 2.75 1.85
C PHE A 104 -0.76 2.11 1.95
N VAL A 105 -1.76 2.89 2.35
CA VAL A 105 -3.15 2.46 2.41
C VAL A 105 -4.12 3.57 1.99
N ASP A 106 -5.20 3.18 1.34
CA ASP A 106 -6.42 3.98 1.32
C ASP A 106 -7.00 4.09 2.74
N SER A 107 -7.78 5.12 2.99
CA SER A 107 -8.14 5.52 4.36
C SER A 107 -9.64 5.66 4.63
N TYR A 108 -10.47 5.81 3.60
CA TYR A 108 -11.90 6.05 3.76
C TYR A 108 -12.71 4.77 3.96
N ASP A 109 -12.20 3.63 3.53
CA ASP A 109 -12.88 2.32 3.56
C ASP A 109 -12.00 1.21 4.17
N VAL A 110 -10.95 1.59 4.90
CA VAL A 110 -9.96 0.68 5.48
C VAL A 110 -9.98 0.73 7.02
N ILE A 111 -9.80 -0.42 7.65
CA ILE A 111 -9.49 -0.55 9.08
C ILE A 111 -8.24 -1.40 9.26
N LEU A 112 -7.41 -1.09 10.25
CA LEU A 112 -6.27 -1.93 10.61
C LEU A 112 -6.73 -2.95 11.65
N ALA A 113 -6.48 -4.23 11.39
CA ALA A 113 -6.96 -5.35 12.21
C ALA A 113 -5.83 -6.19 12.84
N GLY A 114 -4.58 -5.73 12.77
CA GLY A 114 -3.43 -6.46 13.30
C GLY A 114 -2.29 -5.52 13.66
N SER A 115 -1.38 -6.00 14.50
CA SER A 115 -0.28 -5.19 15.05
C SER A 115 0.85 -4.94 14.03
N PRO A 116 1.65 -3.87 14.19
CA PRO A 116 2.85 -3.60 13.38
C PRO A 116 3.81 -4.80 13.33
N SER A 117 4.05 -5.44 14.48
CA SER A 117 4.94 -6.60 14.60
C SER A 117 4.46 -7.79 13.77
N GLU A 118 3.16 -8.04 13.74
CA GLU A 118 2.58 -9.11 12.94
C GLU A 118 2.72 -8.81 11.44
N LEU A 119 2.43 -7.58 11.03
CA LEU A 119 2.59 -7.12 9.65
C LEU A 119 4.04 -7.31 9.17
N LEU A 120 5.01 -6.81 9.94
CA LEU A 120 6.44 -6.91 9.61
C LEU A 120 6.91 -8.37 9.56
N LYS A 121 6.43 -9.22 10.46
CA LYS A 121 6.70 -10.66 10.44
C LYS A 121 6.16 -11.32 9.16
N LYS A 122 4.98 -10.92 8.69
CA LYS A 122 4.41 -11.40 7.41
C LYS A 122 5.22 -10.92 6.19
N LEU A 123 5.66 -9.65 6.19
CA LEU A 123 6.54 -9.11 5.15
C LEU A 123 7.86 -9.88 5.07
N VAL A 124 8.54 -10.10 6.19
CA VAL A 124 9.80 -10.88 6.20
C VAL A 124 9.57 -12.32 5.73
N ARG A 125 8.46 -12.94 6.14
CA ARG A 125 8.12 -14.32 5.73
C ARG A 125 7.80 -14.46 4.25
N SER A 126 7.24 -13.43 3.61
CA SER A 126 6.98 -13.47 2.17
C SER A 126 8.29 -13.51 1.36
N GLY A 127 9.38 -12.99 1.94
CA GLY A 127 10.67 -12.85 1.27
C GLY A 127 10.56 -11.91 0.06
N SER A 128 9.77 -10.85 0.19
CA SER A 128 9.60 -9.82 -0.84
C SER A 128 10.02 -8.47 -0.30
N SER A 129 10.63 -7.64 -1.14
CA SER A 129 10.98 -6.26 -0.83
C SER A 129 9.77 -5.31 -0.88
N LEU A 130 8.74 -5.68 -1.65
CA LEU A 130 7.47 -4.98 -1.78
C LEU A 130 6.34 -5.95 -2.06
N LEU A 131 5.20 -5.70 -1.43
CA LEU A 131 3.97 -6.47 -1.55
C LEU A 131 2.80 -5.54 -1.86
N PHE A 132 1.97 -5.93 -2.81
CA PHE A 132 0.68 -5.28 -3.09
C PHE A 132 -0.48 -6.16 -2.63
N SER A 133 -1.57 -5.52 -2.20
CA SER A 133 -2.83 -6.23 -2.05
C SER A 133 -3.27 -6.83 -3.39
N THR A 134 -4.07 -7.89 -3.32
CA THR A 134 -4.58 -8.57 -4.50
C THR A 134 -6.10 -8.67 -4.45
N GLU A 135 -6.71 -8.76 -5.62
CA GLU A 135 -8.14 -8.89 -5.81
C GLU A 135 -8.51 -9.95 -6.86
N GLY A 136 -9.82 -10.17 -7.02
CA GLY A 136 -10.36 -11.20 -7.92
C GLY A 136 -10.53 -10.74 -9.36
N PHE A 137 -10.41 -9.44 -9.65
CA PHE A 137 -10.73 -8.84 -10.94
C PHE A 137 -9.50 -8.13 -11.51
N CYS A 138 -9.26 -8.30 -12.81
CA CYS A 138 -8.25 -7.53 -13.53
C CYS A 138 -8.90 -6.23 -13.99
N SER A 139 -8.50 -5.11 -13.40
CA SER A 139 -9.05 -3.78 -13.62
C SER A 139 -7.91 -2.76 -13.70
N PRO A 140 -8.02 -1.72 -14.54
CA PRO A 140 -9.11 -1.45 -15.48
C PRO A 140 -8.99 -2.21 -16.81
N GLU A 141 -7.79 -2.65 -17.17
CA GLU A 141 -7.48 -3.30 -18.44
C GLU A 141 -7.47 -4.83 -18.30
N TRP A 142 -8.65 -5.45 -18.40
CA TRP A 142 -8.82 -6.90 -18.22
C TRP A 142 -7.99 -7.75 -19.20
N GLU A 143 -7.60 -7.19 -20.35
CA GLU A 143 -6.74 -7.81 -21.35
C GLU A 143 -5.33 -8.12 -20.81
N LEU A 144 -4.89 -7.41 -19.76
CA LEU A 144 -3.60 -7.65 -19.10
C LEU A 144 -3.62 -8.92 -18.23
N ALA A 145 -4.78 -9.55 -18.02
CA ALA A 145 -4.90 -10.73 -17.16
C ALA A 145 -4.02 -11.90 -17.60
N GLU A 146 -3.71 -12.02 -18.90
CA GLU A 146 -2.81 -13.05 -19.43
C GLU A 146 -1.34 -12.82 -19.05
N GLN A 147 -0.96 -11.57 -18.74
CA GLN A 147 0.41 -11.21 -18.37
C GLN A 147 0.70 -11.49 -16.89
N ASP A 148 -0.34 -11.55 -16.05
CA ASP A 148 -0.19 -11.90 -14.65
C ASP A 148 0.17 -13.38 -14.48
N PRO A 149 1.07 -13.75 -13.56
CA PRO A 149 1.34 -15.16 -13.28
C PRO A 149 0.09 -15.92 -12.86
N GLU A 150 -0.03 -17.18 -13.25
CA GLU A 150 -1.09 -18.04 -12.73
C GLU A 150 -0.88 -18.30 -11.24
N VAL A 151 -1.98 -18.26 -10.49
CA VAL A 151 -1.99 -18.50 -9.05
C VAL A 151 -2.95 -19.65 -8.78
N GLY A 152 -2.44 -20.78 -8.29
CA GLY A 152 -3.26 -21.98 -8.06
C GLY A 152 -4.32 -21.79 -6.95
N THR A 153 -4.00 -21.03 -5.90
CA THR A 153 -4.97 -20.68 -4.84
C THR A 153 -4.81 -19.23 -4.39
N GLY A 154 -5.93 -18.51 -4.29
CA GLY A 154 -5.98 -17.11 -3.83
C GLY A 154 -6.36 -16.13 -4.93
N LYS A 155 -6.09 -14.85 -4.68
CA LYS A 155 -6.36 -13.73 -5.59
C LYS A 155 -5.16 -13.46 -6.48
N ARG A 156 -5.40 -13.16 -7.75
CA ARG A 156 -4.37 -13.10 -8.81
C ARG A 156 -3.92 -11.68 -9.11
N PHE A 157 -4.87 -10.76 -9.18
CA PHE A 157 -4.65 -9.43 -9.76
C PHE A 157 -4.26 -8.43 -8.69
N LEU A 158 -3.45 -7.44 -9.05
CA LEU A 158 -3.01 -6.37 -8.15
C LEU A 158 -4.16 -5.42 -7.82
N HIS A 159 -4.21 -4.97 -6.56
CA HIS A 159 -5.07 -3.88 -6.11
C HIS A 159 -4.19 -2.79 -5.48
N SER A 160 -4.32 -1.54 -5.95
CA SER A 160 -3.44 -0.42 -5.60
C SER A 160 -3.73 0.21 -4.24
N GLY A 161 -4.88 -0.10 -3.63
CA GLY A 161 -5.32 0.52 -2.37
C GLY A 161 -4.49 0.15 -1.14
N VAL A 162 -3.67 -0.91 -1.20
CA VAL A 162 -2.72 -1.24 -0.12
C VAL A 162 -1.41 -1.78 -0.70
N CYS A 163 -0.28 -1.24 -0.26
CA CYS A 163 1.03 -1.86 -0.49
C CYS A 163 1.94 -1.70 0.73
N VAL A 164 2.88 -2.62 0.91
CA VAL A 164 3.86 -2.59 2.02
C VAL A 164 5.21 -3.07 1.54
N GLY A 165 6.26 -2.32 1.85
CA GLY A 165 7.62 -2.66 1.42
C GLY A 165 8.67 -1.72 1.99
N PHE A 166 9.92 -1.95 1.62
CA PHE A 166 11.01 -1.07 1.99
C PHE A 166 10.91 0.26 1.25
N ALA A 167 11.29 1.35 1.93
CA ALA A 167 11.13 2.70 1.42
C ALA A 167 11.81 2.93 0.05
N PRO A 168 13.05 2.45 -0.22
CA PRO A 168 13.68 2.60 -1.53
C PRO A 168 12.89 1.92 -2.66
N ASN A 169 12.33 0.72 -2.41
CA ASN A 169 11.55 -0.03 -3.39
C ASN A 169 10.26 0.70 -3.76
N ILE A 170 9.56 1.25 -2.76
CA ILE A 170 8.36 2.06 -3.02
C ILE A 170 8.74 3.32 -3.79
N HIS A 171 9.80 4.03 -3.36
CA HIS A 171 10.30 5.22 -4.06
C HIS A 171 10.62 4.94 -5.54
N GLN A 172 11.29 3.82 -5.82
CA GLN A 172 11.65 3.41 -7.19
C GLN A 172 10.43 3.22 -8.11
N ILE A 173 9.29 2.80 -7.57
CA ILE A 173 8.07 2.54 -8.34
C ILE A 173 7.22 3.79 -8.50
N VAL A 174 7.21 4.69 -7.51
CA VAL A 174 6.43 5.94 -7.60
C VAL A 174 7.19 7.08 -8.28
N ARG A 175 8.54 7.07 -8.29
CA ARG A 175 9.34 8.12 -8.93
C ARG A 175 9.05 8.35 -10.43
N PRO A 176 8.79 7.34 -11.30
CA PRO A 176 8.51 7.60 -12.71
C PRO A 176 7.14 8.23 -12.95
N TRP A 177 6.25 8.30 -11.94
CA TRP A 177 4.91 8.87 -12.09
C TRP A 177 4.98 10.32 -12.60
N ASN A 178 4.46 10.55 -13.80
CA ASN A 178 4.38 11.85 -14.48
C ASN A 178 3.00 12.09 -15.12
N TYR A 179 1.99 11.30 -14.74
CA TYR A 179 0.63 11.37 -15.27
C TYR A 179 -0.25 12.39 -14.52
N LYS A 180 -1.44 12.64 -15.07
CA LYS A 180 -2.42 13.57 -14.50
C LYS A 180 -3.07 12.99 -13.24
N ASP A 181 -3.56 13.85 -12.37
CA ASP A 181 -4.19 13.47 -11.09
C ASP A 181 -5.38 12.50 -11.27
N ALA A 182 -6.14 12.64 -12.35
CA ALA A 182 -7.31 11.81 -12.66
C ALA A 182 -6.99 10.52 -13.43
N ASN A 183 -5.71 10.21 -13.69
CA ASN A 183 -5.29 8.93 -14.24
C ASN A 183 -5.02 7.94 -13.10
N ASP A 184 -5.10 6.64 -13.35
CA ASP A 184 -4.64 5.57 -12.46
C ASP A 184 -3.49 4.83 -13.15
#